data_AF-A0A073KBC8-F1
#
_entry.id   AF-A0A073KBC8-F1
#
_cell.length_a   1.000
_cell.length_b   1.000
_cell.length_c   1.000
_cell.angle_alpha   90.00
_cell.angle_beta   90.00
_cell.angle_gamma   90.00
#
_symmetry.space_group_name_H-M   'P 1'
#
loop_
_entity.id
_entity.type
_entity.pdbx_description
1 polymer ?
#
loop_
_entity_poly.entity_id
_entity_poly.type
_entity_poly.pdbx_seq_one_letter_code
_entity_poly.pdbx_strand_id
1 'polypeptide(L)'
;MLAVQNELAKQLADHIILNIWNVREAFMSLNDVSNFLKEKLGDEYTSELSVAVKEILKNDDSLDFFREGTYIHQQKYYHSAGNWIAPKGKYQNPVEAKEKLKWYSWQESDDIDDLD
;
A
#
# COMPACT_ATOMS: atom_id res chain seq x y z
N MET A 1 -6.12 -20.42 -20.83
CA MET A 1 -6.85 -19.60 -19.85
C MET A 1 -5.94 -19.15 -18.71
N LEU A 2 -5.30 -20.05 -17.95
CA LEU A 2 -4.34 -19.68 -16.87
C LEU A 2 -3.17 -18.79 -17.32
N ALA A 3 -2.57 -19.07 -18.48
CA ALA A 3 -1.45 -18.26 -18.98
C ALA A 3 -1.83 -16.81 -19.33
N VAL A 4 -3.05 -16.59 -19.83
CA VAL A 4 -3.55 -15.25 -20.19
C VAL A 4 -3.88 -14.44 -18.94
N GLN A 5 -4.47 -15.07 -17.92
CA GLN A 5 -4.73 -14.43 -16.64
C GLN A 5 -3.44 -14.05 -15.91
N ASN A 6 -2.39 -14.88 -15.99
CA ASN A 6 -1.09 -14.54 -15.42
C ASN A 6 -0.42 -13.35 -16.14
N GLU A 7 -0.53 -13.27 -17.46
CA GLU A 7 0.02 -12.16 -18.22
C GLU A 7 -0.70 -10.84 -17.91
N LEU A 8 -2.03 -10.86 -17.85
CA LEU A 8 -2.82 -9.68 -17.44
C LEU A 8 -2.48 -9.24 -16.01
N ALA A 9 -2.40 -10.19 -15.07
CA ALA A 9 -2.03 -9.89 -13.68
C ALA A 9 -0.65 -9.21 -13.61
N LYS A 10 0.32 -9.70 -14.40
CA LYS A 10 1.65 -9.11 -14.47
C LYS A 10 1.62 -7.69 -15.03
N GLN A 11 0.92 -7.45 -16.14
CA GLN A 11 0.81 -6.11 -16.72
C GLN A 11 0.17 -5.10 -15.76
N LEU A 12 -0.84 -5.53 -15.00
CA LEU A 12 -1.48 -4.69 -13.98
C LEU A 12 -0.54 -4.42 -12.80
N ALA A 13 0.21 -5.42 -12.36
CA ALA A 13 1.22 -5.25 -11.31
C ALA A 13 2.32 -4.28 -11.75
N ASP A 14 2.86 -4.43 -12.97
CA ASP A 14 3.87 -3.54 -13.54
C ASP A 14 3.35 -2.09 -13.60
N HIS A 15 2.09 -1.89 -13.98
CA HIS A 15 1.48 -0.57 -14.00
C HIS A 15 1.36 0.05 -12.59
N ILE A 16 1.00 -0.76 -11.59
CA ILE A 16 0.95 -0.32 -10.19
C ILE A 16 2.35 0.03 -9.68
N ILE A 17 3.35 -0.80 -9.96
CA ILE A 17 4.76 -0.56 -9.59
C ILE A 17 5.21 0.78 -10.19
N LEU A 18 5.02 0.97 -11.49
CA LEU A 18 5.36 2.23 -12.15
C LEU A 18 4.66 3.44 -11.52
N ASN A 19 3.37 3.30 -11.16
CA ASN A 19 2.64 4.38 -10.51
C ASN A 19 3.22 4.69 -9.12
N ILE A 20 3.47 3.66 -8.30
CA ILE A 20 4.07 3.82 -6.96
C ILE A 20 5.42 4.55 -7.06
N TRP A 21 6.27 4.20 -8.02
CA TRP A 21 7.57 4.87 -8.21
C TRP A 21 7.47 6.33 -8.66
N ASN A 22 6.41 6.69 -9.40
CA ASN A 22 6.24 8.04 -9.96
C ASN A 22 5.48 9.00 -9.04
N VAL A 23 4.79 8.50 -8.00
CA VAL A 23 4.02 9.33 -7.07
C VAL A 23 4.86 9.70 -5.85
N ARG A 24 4.77 10.96 -5.42
CA ARG A 24 5.51 11.48 -4.26
C ARG A 24 5.28 10.64 -2.99
N GLU A 25 4.05 10.19 -2.81
CA GLU A 25 3.57 9.51 -1.61
C GLU A 25 3.92 8.01 -1.58
N ALA A 26 4.21 7.38 -2.73
CA ALA A 26 4.70 6.00 -2.96
C ALA A 26 4.50 4.98 -1.81
N PHE A 27 3.30 4.89 -1.27
CA PHE A 27 2.96 4.00 -0.18
C PHE A 27 1.50 3.63 -0.34
N MET A 28 1.19 2.34 -0.46
CA MET A 28 -0.13 1.88 -0.86
C MET A 28 -0.52 0.64 -0.06
N SER A 29 -1.78 0.56 0.39
CA SER A 29 -2.27 -0.68 1.00
C SER A 29 -2.66 -1.71 -0.07
N LEU A 30 -2.60 -2.99 0.28
CA LEU A 30 -3.13 -4.04 -0.60
C LEU A 30 -4.67 -3.94 -0.77
N ASN A 31 -5.37 -3.18 0.07
CA ASN A 31 -6.79 -2.88 -0.14
C ASN A 31 -6.96 -1.82 -1.23
N ASP A 32 -6.10 -0.79 -1.25
CA ASP A 32 -6.08 0.22 -2.30
C ASP A 32 -5.77 -0.41 -3.65
N VAL A 33 -4.91 -1.43 -3.70
CA VAL A 33 -4.70 -2.24 -4.91
C VAL A 33 -6.01 -2.85 -5.41
N SER A 34 -6.82 -3.45 -4.53
CA SER A 34 -8.13 -3.98 -4.94
C SER A 34 -9.07 -2.89 -5.43
N ASN A 35 -9.11 -1.73 -4.77
CA ASN A 35 -9.96 -0.63 -5.18
C ASN A 35 -9.54 -0.08 -6.54
N PHE A 36 -8.24 0.14 -6.74
CA PHE A 36 -7.67 0.53 -8.03
C PHE A 36 -8.05 -0.44 -9.15
N LEU A 37 -7.93 -1.75 -8.90
CA LEU A 37 -8.30 -2.76 -9.89
C LEU A 37 -9.79 -2.75 -10.21
N LYS A 38 -10.66 -2.59 -9.20
CA LYS A 38 -12.11 -2.48 -9.40
C LYS A 38 -12.46 -1.26 -10.25
N GLU A 39 -11.88 -0.10 -9.94
CA GLU A 39 -12.10 1.14 -10.70
C GLU A 39 -11.62 1.02 -12.14
N LYS A 40 -10.48 0.34 -12.37
CA LYS A 40 -9.87 0.21 -13.69
C LYS A 40 -10.57 -0.82 -14.58
N LEU A 41 -11.03 -1.93 -14.02
CA LEU A 41 -11.52 -3.09 -14.77
C LEU A 41 -13.06 -3.19 -14.79
N GLY A 42 -13.77 -2.54 -13.86
CA GLY A 42 -15.22 -2.61 -13.77
C GLY A 42 -15.70 -4.07 -13.68
N ASP A 43 -16.54 -4.48 -14.63
CA ASP A 43 -17.13 -5.82 -14.69
C ASP A 43 -16.11 -6.94 -14.96
N GLU A 44 -14.93 -6.61 -15.49
CA GLU A 44 -13.85 -7.58 -15.72
C GLU A 44 -13.04 -7.88 -14.45
N TYR A 45 -13.29 -7.14 -13.35
CA TYR A 45 -12.66 -7.39 -12.07
C TYR A 45 -13.06 -8.76 -11.51
N THR A 46 -12.07 -9.53 -11.06
CA THR A 46 -12.30 -10.75 -10.28
C THR A 46 -11.41 -10.77 -9.04
N SER A 47 -11.89 -11.44 -7.98
CA SER A 47 -11.11 -11.61 -6.75
C SER A 47 -9.83 -12.41 -7.01
N GLU A 48 -9.89 -13.40 -7.90
CA GLU A 48 -8.76 -14.22 -8.33
C GLU A 48 -7.67 -13.39 -9.01
N LEU A 49 -8.06 -12.49 -9.92
CA LEU A 49 -7.13 -11.55 -10.54
C LEU A 49 -6.50 -10.62 -9.49
N SER A 50 -7.30 -10.12 -8.55
CA SER A 50 -6.79 -9.27 -7.47
C SER A 50 -5.77 -10.00 -6.60
N VAL A 51 -6.02 -11.26 -6.27
CA VAL A 51 -5.07 -12.10 -5.53
C VAL A 51 -3.79 -12.30 -6.33
N ALA A 52 -3.88 -12.63 -7.62
CA ALA A 52 -2.70 -12.82 -8.47
C ALA A 52 -1.83 -11.56 -8.55
N VAL A 53 -2.45 -10.39 -8.77
CA VAL A 53 -1.73 -9.10 -8.79
C VAL A 53 -1.05 -8.83 -7.45
N LYS A 54 -1.75 -9.03 -6.32
CA LYS A 54 -1.17 -8.79 -4.99
C LYS A 54 -0.01 -9.73 -4.69
N GLU A 55 -0.07 -11.00 -5.11
CA GLU A 55 1.03 -11.94 -4.95
C GLU A 55 2.25 -11.51 -5.78
N ILE A 56 2.07 -10.99 -6.99
CA ILE A 56 3.19 -10.42 -7.77
C ILE A 56 3.80 -9.25 -7.01
N LEU A 57 2.99 -8.29 -6.57
CA LEU A 57 3.47 -7.09 -5.86
C LEU A 57 4.21 -7.42 -4.55
N LYS A 58 3.76 -8.42 -3.79
CA LYS A 58 4.41 -8.85 -2.54
C LYS A 58 5.78 -9.48 -2.76
N ASN A 59 5.98 -10.12 -3.91
CA ASN A 59 7.19 -10.86 -4.23
C ASN A 59 8.10 -10.11 -5.22
N ASP A 60 7.76 -8.87 -5.57
CA ASP A 60 8.56 -8.06 -6.47
C ASP A 60 9.79 -7.49 -5.74
N ASP A 61 10.97 -7.71 -6.32
CA ASP A 61 12.25 -7.33 -5.69
C ASP A 61 12.48 -5.81 -5.58
N SER A 62 11.70 -4.99 -6.29
CA SER A 62 11.76 -3.52 -6.27
C SER A 62 10.87 -2.89 -5.19
N LEU A 63 10.05 -3.70 -4.51
CA LEU A 63 9.13 -3.24 -3.47
C LEU A 63 9.52 -3.79 -2.10
N ASP A 64 9.25 -3.00 -1.07
CA ASP A 64 9.17 -3.50 0.31
C ASP A 64 7.71 -3.85 0.63
N PHE A 65 7.52 -5.04 1.20
CA PHE A 65 6.22 -5.51 1.70
C PHE A 65 6.17 -5.43 3.23
N PHE A 66 5.22 -4.65 3.74
CA PHE A 66 4.98 -4.52 5.17
C PHE A 66 3.68 -5.21 5.57
N ARG A 67 3.71 -6.04 6.61
CA ARG A 67 2.54 -6.76 7.10
C ARG A 67 1.69 -5.90 8.04
N GLU A 68 0.47 -6.31 8.33
CA GLU A 68 -0.23 -5.75 9.48
C GLU A 68 0.51 -6.10 10.78
N GLY A 69 0.54 -5.16 11.73
CA GLY A 69 0.99 -5.46 13.08
C GLY A 69 1.62 -4.28 13.83
N THR A 70 2.34 -4.63 14.89
CA THR A 70 3.04 -3.67 15.75
C THR A 70 4.48 -3.50 15.30
N TYR A 71 4.89 -2.24 15.15
CA TYR A 71 6.20 -1.82 14.69
C TYR A 71 6.89 -1.00 15.77
N ILE A 72 8.21 -1.18 15.89
CA ILE A 72 9.03 -0.41 16.82
C ILE A 72 9.55 0.82 16.08
N HIS A 73 9.19 2.00 16.57
CA HIS A 73 9.79 3.25 16.11
C HIS A 73 10.65 3.81 17.22
N GLN A 74 11.97 3.59 17.12
CA GLN A 74 13.12 4.04 17.93
C GLN A 74 12.99 4.02 19.48
N GLN A 75 11.85 4.34 20.08
CA GLN A 75 11.57 4.31 21.53
C GLN A 75 10.09 4.02 21.89
N LYS A 76 9.18 3.81 20.91
CA LYS A 76 7.75 3.50 21.16
C LYS A 76 7.21 2.46 20.19
N TYR A 77 6.23 1.66 20.64
CA TYR A 77 5.49 0.71 19.81
C TYR A 77 4.31 1.43 19.13
N TYR A 78 4.16 1.20 17.83
CA TYR A 78 3.08 1.75 17.01
C TYR A 78 2.38 0.62 16.28
N HIS A 79 1.07 0.72 16.13
CA HIS A 79 0.28 -0.25 15.39
C HIS A 79 -0.02 0.27 13.97
N SER A 80 0.17 -0.58 12.96
CA SER A 80 -0.27 -0.32 11.59
C SER A 80 -1.18 -1.44 11.12
N ALA A 81 -2.47 -1.11 10.93
CA ALA A 81 -3.45 -1.99 10.31
C ALA A 81 -3.21 -2.11 8.79
N GLY A 82 -3.57 -3.24 8.20
CA GLY A 82 -3.45 -3.54 6.78
C GLY A 82 -2.05 -3.99 6.36
N ASN A 83 -1.97 -4.58 5.17
CA ASN A 83 -0.71 -4.90 4.51
C ASN A 83 -0.38 -3.81 3.48
N TRP A 84 0.88 -3.42 3.38
CA TRP A 84 1.33 -2.25 2.62
C TRP A 84 2.51 -2.59 1.71
N ILE A 85 2.64 -1.82 0.63
CA ILE A 85 3.76 -1.86 -0.30
C ILE A 85 4.32 -0.46 -0.53
N ALA A 86 5.63 -0.39 -0.73
CA ALA A 86 6.35 0.85 -1.05
C ALA A 86 7.57 0.56 -1.94
N PRO A 87 8.17 1.54 -2.64
CA PRO A 87 9.48 1.39 -3.24
C PRO A 87 10.49 0.93 -2.21
N LYS A 88 11.31 -0.04 -2.60
CA LYS A 88 12.31 -0.64 -1.73
C LYS A 88 13.26 0.39 -1.15
N GLY A 89 13.47 0.32 0.17
CA GLY A 89 14.32 1.20 0.95
C GLY A 89 13.77 2.60 1.18
N LYS A 90 12.56 2.94 0.69
CA LYS A 90 11.98 4.29 0.88
C LYS A 90 11.54 4.54 2.33
N TYR A 91 11.07 3.49 3.00
CA TYR A 91 10.60 3.52 4.38
C TYR A 91 11.13 2.29 5.12
N GLN A 92 11.45 2.42 6.40
CA GLN A 92 11.88 1.32 7.27
C GLN A 92 10.70 0.44 7.68
N ASN A 93 9.52 1.04 7.84
CA ASN A 93 8.30 0.37 8.28
C ASN A 93 7.05 1.20 7.89
N PRO A 94 5.82 0.63 7.95
CA PRO A 94 4.62 1.33 7.50
C PRO A 94 4.19 2.48 8.42
N VAL A 95 4.65 2.50 9.67
CA VAL A 95 4.38 3.60 10.61
C VAL A 95 5.18 4.84 10.21
N GLU A 96 6.49 4.67 9.96
CA GLU A 96 7.34 5.75 9.46
C GLU A 96 6.82 6.30 8.13
N ALA A 97 6.35 5.43 7.24
CA ALA A 97 5.73 5.85 5.98
C ALA A 97 4.52 6.74 6.22
N LYS A 98 3.57 6.30 7.06
CA LYS A 98 2.38 7.09 7.41
C LYS A 98 2.73 8.43 8.07
N GLU A 99 3.70 8.45 8.97
CA GLU A 99 4.17 9.69 9.62
C GLU A 99 4.74 10.68 8.60
N LYS A 100 5.63 10.22 7.72
CA LYS A 100 6.20 11.05 6.63
C LYS A 100 5.14 11.59 5.68
N LEU A 101 4.09 10.82 5.45
CA LEU A 101 2.94 11.19 4.62
C LEU A 101 1.87 11.99 5.37
N LYS A 102 2.07 12.24 6.66
CA LYS A 102 1.10 12.90 7.55
C LYS A 102 -0.26 12.19 7.60
N TRP A 103 -0.26 10.86 7.42
CA TRP A 103 -1.43 9.99 7.55
C TRP A 103 -1.61 9.61 9.01
N TYR A 104 -1.98 10.58 9.83
CA TYR A 104 -2.20 10.36 11.25
C TYR A 104 -3.60 9.78 11.48
N SER A 105 -3.68 8.59 12.08
CA SER A 105 -4.94 7.97 12.51
C SER A 105 -5.61 8.68 13.70
N TRP A 106 -5.07 9.83 14.14
CA TRP A 106 -5.49 10.56 15.35
C TRP A 106 -5.79 12.05 15.06
N GLN A 107 -6.10 12.43 13.82
CA GLN A 107 -6.57 13.80 13.52
C GLN A 107 -8.09 13.98 13.69
N GLU A 108 -8.69 13.22 14.60
CA GLU A 108 -9.89 13.64 15.31
C GLU A 108 -9.64 13.43 16.82
N SER A 109 -9.19 14.50 17.48
CA SER A 109 -9.56 14.84 18.87
C SER A 109 -8.98 16.21 19.22
N ASP A 110 -9.86 17.20 19.14
CA ASP A 110 -10.08 18.31 20.08
C ASP A 110 -8.93 19.22 20.56
N ASP A 111 -9.22 20.51 20.42
CA ASP A 111 -8.87 21.62 21.30
C ASP A 111 -7.38 21.90 21.55
N ILE A 112 -6.85 22.82 20.74
CA ILE A 112 -6.04 23.89 21.32
C ILE A 112 -6.91 25.15 21.32
N ASP A 113 -7.62 25.33 22.43
CA ASP A 113 -7.92 26.67 22.95
C ASP A 113 -6.59 27.40 23.09
N ASP A 114 -6.19 28.17 22.08
CA ASP A 114 -5.29 29.29 22.29
C ASP A 114 -6.16 30.52 22.51
N LEU A 115 -6.60 30.65 23.77
CA LEU A 115 -6.82 31.95 24.37
C LEU A 115 -5.52 32.75 24.29
N ASP A 116 -5.51 33.77 23.44
CA ASP A 116 -4.88 35.07 23.70
C ASP A 116 -5.68 36.19 23.00
#